data_AF-A0A969HP79-F1
#
_entry.id   AF-A0A969HP79-F1
#
_cell.length_a   1.000
_cell.length_b   1.000
_cell.length_c   1.000
_cell.angle_alpha   90.00
_cell.angle_beta   90.00
_cell.angle_gamma   90.00
#
_symmetry.space_group_name_H-M   'P 1'
#
loop_
_entity.id
_entity.type
_entity.pdbx_description
1 polymer ?
#
loop_
_entity_poly.entity_id
_entity_poly.type
_entity_poly.pdbx_seq_one_letter_code
_entity_poly.pdbx_strand_id
1 'polypeptide(L)'
;MAGNHMAAAEALTLFDADLIAEKLRALFLDDGAAPAIPDHAVNQIAYSVGRVRLRHANVYRWLLLLLHHNSCFITKATALQSLAWIGIAEASLSWLDDVIRSIDLPYPPGLGTHEIVRTAIEDIATWNRVILTKLNSFAGSMQDWSGATPAALNLRRTAIQALGLIGDGHTLERIQHDITAWPLTLRTEWHLSSLNINQRLYQQAAIPAEQRAAQEQRTR
;
A
#
# COMPACT_ATOMS: atom_id res chain seq x y z
N MET A 1 -9.77 18.72 9.51
CA MET A 1 -10.84 18.75 8.49
C MET A 1 -10.36 18.06 7.20
N ALA A 2 -10.20 16.74 7.18
CA ALA A 2 -9.71 15.98 6.02
C ALA A 2 -10.81 15.16 5.28
N GLY A 3 -12.08 15.30 5.69
CA GLY A 3 -13.18 14.46 5.23
C GLY A 3 -13.74 14.79 3.84
N ASN A 4 -13.75 16.07 3.42
CA ASN A 4 -14.44 16.48 2.18
C ASN A 4 -13.71 16.08 0.89
N HIS A 5 -12.38 15.92 0.94
CA HIS A 5 -11.59 15.71 -0.26
C HIS A 5 -11.53 14.23 -0.70
N MET A 6 -11.57 13.30 0.25
CA MET A 6 -11.61 11.86 -0.07
C MET A 6 -12.99 11.45 -0.62
N ALA A 7 -14.06 12.04 -0.11
CA ALA A 7 -15.42 11.79 -0.59
C ALA A 7 -15.62 12.17 -2.06
N ALA A 8 -14.95 13.24 -2.54
CA ALA A 8 -15.01 13.65 -3.94
C ALA A 8 -14.30 12.66 -4.86
N ALA A 9 -13.08 12.24 -4.49
CA ALA A 9 -12.34 11.21 -5.22
C ALA A 9 -13.12 9.88 -5.25
N GLU A 10 -13.70 9.48 -4.12
CA GLU A 10 -14.54 8.31 -4.00
C GLU A 10 -15.79 8.39 -4.89
N ALA A 11 -16.54 9.49 -4.82
CA ALA A 11 -17.71 9.74 -5.65
C ALA A 11 -17.37 9.68 -7.16
N LEU A 12 -16.25 10.27 -7.57
CA LEU A 12 -15.79 10.23 -8.96
C LEU A 12 -15.47 8.79 -9.40
N THR A 13 -14.76 8.02 -8.57
CA THR A 13 -14.46 6.61 -8.88
C THR A 13 -15.69 5.70 -8.86
N LEU A 14 -16.71 6.04 -8.06
CA LEU A 14 -17.98 5.32 -8.01
C LEU A 14 -18.87 5.64 -9.22
N PHE A 15 -18.78 6.85 -9.75
CA PHE A 15 -19.61 7.30 -10.86
C PHE A 15 -19.12 6.79 -12.21
N ASP A 16 -17.82 6.90 -12.49
CA ASP A 16 -17.24 6.47 -13.77
C ASP A 16 -15.77 6.06 -13.60
N ALA A 17 -15.55 4.82 -13.16
CA ALA A 17 -14.22 4.28 -12.89
C ALA A 17 -13.33 4.23 -14.15
N ASP A 18 -13.91 3.94 -15.32
CA ASP A 18 -13.17 3.77 -16.56
C ASP A 18 -12.66 5.11 -17.10
N LEU A 19 -13.51 6.15 -17.10
CA LEU A 19 -13.10 7.50 -17.47
C LEU A 19 -12.02 8.05 -16.53
N ILE A 20 -12.16 7.79 -15.22
CA ILE A 20 -11.14 8.20 -14.24
C ILE A 20 -9.84 7.45 -14.47
N ALA A 21 -9.89 6.14 -14.75
CA ALA A 21 -8.71 5.36 -15.06
C ALA A 21 -7.99 5.89 -16.31
N GLU A 22 -8.72 6.26 -17.37
CA GLU A 22 -8.15 6.84 -18.59
C GLU A 22 -7.45 8.18 -18.31
N LYS A 23 -8.12 9.10 -17.60
CA LYS A 23 -7.55 10.41 -17.27
C LYS A 23 -6.31 10.30 -16.38
N LEU A 24 -6.34 9.41 -15.40
CA LEU A 24 -5.18 9.12 -14.57
C LEU A 24 -4.05 8.50 -15.41
N ARG A 25 -4.37 7.60 -16.34
CA ARG A 25 -3.37 7.02 -17.23
C ARG A 25 -2.68 8.11 -18.06
N ALA A 26 -3.43 9.02 -18.66
CA ALA A 26 -2.88 10.17 -19.39
C ALA A 26 -1.96 11.03 -18.50
N LEU A 27 -2.42 11.35 -17.27
CA LEU A 27 -1.63 12.12 -16.30
C LEU A 27 -0.27 11.48 -15.95
N PHE A 28 -0.20 10.14 -15.90
CA PHE A 28 1.03 9.41 -15.59
C PHE A 28 1.81 8.96 -16.83
N LEU A 29 1.28 9.17 -18.04
CA LEU A 29 1.92 8.85 -19.32
C LEU A 29 2.60 10.08 -19.95
N ASP A 30 2.11 11.29 -19.69
CA ASP A 30 2.73 12.51 -20.19
C ASP A 30 4.11 12.74 -19.52
N ASP A 31 5.13 12.84 -20.38
CA ASP A 31 6.48 13.34 -20.09
C ASP A 31 7.30 12.64 -18.98
N GLY A 32 7.53 11.33 -19.06
CA GLY A 32 8.74 10.63 -18.54
C GLY A 32 9.15 10.81 -17.06
N ALA A 33 8.40 11.60 -16.29
CA ALA A 33 8.65 12.12 -14.98
C ALA A 33 7.32 12.11 -14.23
N ALA A 34 7.36 11.98 -12.91
CA ALA A 34 6.13 12.04 -12.12
C ALA A 34 5.48 13.42 -12.32
N PRO A 35 4.18 13.49 -12.64
CA PRO A 35 3.50 14.77 -12.82
C PRO A 35 3.67 15.64 -11.57
N ALA A 36 3.90 16.94 -11.77
CA ALA A 36 3.97 17.91 -10.68
C ALA A 36 2.57 18.11 -10.07
N ILE A 37 2.17 17.17 -9.22
CA ILE A 37 0.87 17.17 -8.56
C ILE A 37 0.91 18.15 -7.40
N PRO A 38 0.02 19.16 -7.35
CA PRO A 38 -0.07 20.07 -6.22
C PRO A 38 -0.36 19.34 -4.90
N ASP A 39 0.24 19.76 -3.79
CA ASP A 39 0.10 19.12 -2.47
C ASP A 39 -1.36 18.87 -2.06
N HIS A 40 -2.27 19.79 -2.40
CA HIS A 40 -3.70 19.66 -2.08
C HIS A 40 -4.42 18.54 -2.86
N ALA A 41 -3.88 18.13 -4.02
CA ALA A 41 -4.42 17.10 -4.87
C ALA A 41 -3.75 15.72 -4.67
N VAL A 42 -2.54 15.69 -4.08
CA VAL A 42 -1.74 14.47 -3.89
C VAL A 42 -2.56 13.32 -3.29
N ASN A 43 -3.26 13.55 -2.18
CA ASN A 43 -4.03 12.50 -1.51
C ASN A 43 -5.20 12.00 -2.35
N GLN A 44 -5.88 12.88 -3.08
CA GLN A 44 -7.02 12.50 -3.92
C GLN A 44 -6.55 11.64 -5.10
N ILE A 45 -5.46 12.06 -5.76
CA ILE A 45 -4.90 11.32 -6.88
C ILE A 45 -4.36 9.97 -6.40
N ALA A 46 -3.62 9.95 -5.28
CA ALA A 46 -3.11 8.72 -4.66
C ALA A 46 -4.24 7.75 -4.34
N TYR A 47 -5.34 8.24 -3.74
CA TYR A 47 -6.51 7.42 -3.47
C TYR A 47 -7.13 6.87 -4.76
N SER A 48 -7.40 7.74 -5.75
CA SER A 48 -8.05 7.37 -7.00
C SER A 48 -7.27 6.32 -7.78
N VAL A 49 -5.95 6.46 -7.93
CA VAL A 49 -5.12 5.46 -8.64
C VAL A 49 -5.19 4.09 -7.96
N GLY A 50 -5.26 4.06 -6.64
CA GLY A 50 -5.45 2.83 -5.86
C GLY A 50 -6.82 2.21 -6.08
N ARG A 51 -7.87 3.02 -6.03
CA ARG A 51 -9.27 2.59 -6.20
C ARG A 51 -9.55 1.99 -7.57
N VAL A 52 -9.05 2.62 -8.64
CA VAL A 52 -9.18 2.07 -10.00
C VAL A 52 -8.14 0.98 -10.31
N ARG A 53 -7.29 0.62 -9.34
CA ARG A 53 -6.21 -0.37 -9.47
C ARG A 53 -5.32 -0.10 -10.67
N LEU A 54 -4.89 1.15 -10.86
CA LEU A 54 -4.13 1.57 -12.03
C LEU A 54 -2.71 0.97 -12.02
N ARG A 55 -2.49 -0.07 -12.81
CA ARG A 55 -1.22 -0.78 -12.94
C ARG A 55 -0.32 -0.10 -13.97
N HIS A 56 0.54 0.81 -13.53
CA HIS A 56 1.49 1.51 -14.38
C HIS A 56 2.80 1.86 -13.65
N ALA A 57 3.94 1.81 -14.35
CA ALA A 57 5.29 2.01 -13.79
C ALA A 57 5.39 3.32 -12.99
N ASN A 58 4.97 4.41 -13.63
CA ASN A 58 5.05 5.75 -13.05
C ASN A 58 4.12 5.90 -11.83
N VAL A 59 3.01 5.15 -11.77
CA VAL A 59 2.10 5.16 -10.61
C VAL A 59 2.78 4.50 -9.41
N TYR A 60 3.38 3.31 -9.59
CA TYR A 60 4.13 2.64 -8.53
C TYR A 60 5.31 3.47 -8.06
N ARG A 61 6.11 4.01 -8.99
CA ARG A 61 7.21 4.93 -8.69
C ARG A 61 6.74 6.08 -7.82
N TRP A 62 5.68 6.74 -8.25
CA TRP A 62 5.15 7.91 -7.56
C TRP A 62 4.60 7.56 -6.17
N LEU A 63 3.84 6.46 -6.03
CA LEU A 63 3.33 6.01 -4.73
C LEU A 63 4.46 5.60 -3.76
N LEU A 64 5.51 4.94 -4.26
CA LEU A 64 6.71 4.64 -3.47
C LEU A 64 7.41 5.93 -3.03
N LEU A 65 7.62 6.89 -3.92
CA LEU A 65 8.20 8.18 -3.57
C LEU A 65 7.36 8.92 -2.51
N LEU A 66 6.02 8.87 -2.60
CA LEU A 66 5.14 9.42 -1.57
C LEU A 66 5.30 8.70 -0.23
N LEU A 67 5.33 7.37 -0.23
CA LEU A 67 5.50 6.57 0.98
C LEU A 67 6.83 6.86 1.68
N HIS A 68 7.89 7.04 0.90
CA HIS A 68 9.25 7.21 1.40
C HIS A 68 9.58 8.65 1.77
N HIS A 69 9.30 9.61 0.89
CA HIS A 69 9.79 10.99 1.03
C HIS A 69 8.75 12.00 1.51
N ASN A 70 7.45 11.69 1.46
CA ASN A 70 6.44 12.66 1.87
C ASN A 70 6.43 12.84 3.40
N SER A 71 6.49 14.07 3.90
CA SER A 71 6.46 14.32 5.35
C SER A 71 5.09 14.09 5.98
N CYS A 72 4.00 13.98 5.21
CA CYS A 72 2.66 13.80 5.75
C CYS A 72 2.31 12.32 5.96
N PHE A 73 2.12 11.90 7.22
CA PHE A 73 1.64 10.56 7.57
C PHE A 73 0.34 10.15 6.85
N ILE A 74 -0.57 11.10 6.63
CA ILE A 74 -1.83 10.81 5.92
C ILE A 74 -1.52 10.43 4.47
N THR A 75 -0.64 11.18 3.81
CA THR A 75 -0.22 10.89 2.44
C THR A 75 0.53 9.57 2.35
N LYS A 76 1.43 9.28 3.31
CA LYS A 76 2.08 7.96 3.41
C LYS A 76 1.06 6.83 3.55
N ALA A 77 0.04 7.02 4.39
CA ALA A 77 -1.01 6.02 4.60
C ALA A 77 -1.83 5.81 3.32
N THR A 78 -2.24 6.88 2.64
CA THR A 78 -2.95 6.78 1.36
C THR A 78 -2.09 6.08 0.31
N ALA A 79 -0.80 6.41 0.21
CA ALA A 79 0.11 5.76 -0.73
C ALA A 79 0.25 4.27 -0.44
N LEU A 80 0.45 3.88 0.82
CA LEU A 80 0.53 2.49 1.27
C LEU A 80 -0.75 1.71 0.95
N GLN A 81 -1.91 2.31 1.24
CA GLN A 81 -3.22 1.72 0.95
C GLN A 81 -3.41 1.51 -0.55
N SER A 82 -3.05 2.49 -1.36
CA SER A 82 -3.16 2.39 -2.82
C SER A 82 -2.23 1.34 -3.41
N LEU A 83 -0.99 1.24 -2.91
CA LEU A 83 -0.07 0.17 -3.28
C LEU A 83 -0.68 -1.21 -2.95
N ALA A 84 -1.25 -1.37 -1.76
CA ALA A 84 -1.92 -2.62 -1.37
C ALA A 84 -3.15 -2.95 -2.23
N TRP A 85 -3.93 -1.94 -2.66
CA TRP A 85 -5.13 -2.13 -3.49
C TRP A 85 -4.86 -2.47 -4.96
N ILE A 86 -3.86 -1.83 -5.57
CA ILE A 86 -3.42 -2.18 -6.93
C ILE A 86 -2.98 -3.65 -6.96
N GLY A 87 -2.49 -4.12 -5.81
CA GLY A 87 -2.11 -5.48 -5.54
C GLY A 87 -0.67 -5.69 -5.94
N ILE A 88 0.07 -6.39 -5.09
CA ILE A 88 1.38 -6.89 -5.43
C ILE A 88 1.14 -8.21 -6.17
N ALA A 89 0.98 -8.17 -7.49
CA ALA A 89 0.71 -9.38 -8.25
C ALA A 89 1.92 -10.34 -8.14
N GLU A 90 1.66 -11.63 -7.87
CA GLU A 90 2.68 -12.70 -7.84
C GLU A 90 3.37 -12.90 -9.20
N ALA A 91 2.73 -12.46 -10.30
CA ALA A 91 3.35 -12.45 -11.61
C ALA A 91 4.44 -11.37 -11.65
N SER A 92 5.70 -11.83 -11.69
CA SER A 92 6.93 -11.05 -11.92
C SER A 92 6.64 -9.74 -12.64
N LEU A 93 6.51 -8.67 -11.87
CA LEU A 93 6.49 -7.30 -12.36
C LEU A 93 7.93 -6.88 -12.70
N SER A 94 8.67 -7.72 -13.42
CA SER A 94 10.07 -7.50 -13.80
C SER A 94 10.26 -6.17 -14.53
N TRP A 95 9.26 -5.73 -15.29
CA TRP A 95 9.21 -4.41 -15.93
C TRP A 95 9.16 -3.22 -14.95
N LEU A 96 8.83 -3.44 -13.67
CA LEU A 96 8.91 -2.43 -12.60
C LEU A 96 10.26 -2.39 -11.89
N ASP A 97 11.08 -3.43 -12.00
CA ASP A 97 12.34 -3.51 -11.24
C ASP A 97 13.35 -2.45 -11.70
N ASP A 98 13.39 -2.12 -13.00
CA ASP A 98 14.22 -1.03 -13.53
C ASP A 98 13.79 0.34 -13.02
N VAL A 99 12.48 0.53 -12.82
CA VAL A 99 11.91 1.78 -12.31
C VAL A 99 12.34 2.01 -10.87
N ILE A 100 12.38 0.95 -10.06
CA ILE A 100 12.73 1.05 -8.65
C ILE A 100 14.24 1.17 -8.41
N ARG A 101 15.07 0.54 -9.25
CA ARG A 101 16.53 0.78 -9.24
C ARG A 101 16.90 2.25 -9.41
N SER A 102 16.01 3.04 -10.03
CA SER A 102 16.20 4.49 -10.21
C SER A 102 15.72 5.35 -9.02
N ILE A 103 15.22 4.73 -7.96
CA ILE A 103 14.75 5.41 -6.74
C ILE A 103 15.73 5.12 -5.61
N ASP A 104 16.19 6.17 -4.92
CA ASP A 104 17.03 6.02 -3.72
C ASP A 104 16.14 5.61 -2.53
N LEU A 105 15.98 4.29 -2.36
CA LEU A 105 15.18 3.70 -1.29
C LEU A 105 16.07 3.16 -0.16
N PRO A 106 15.59 3.16 1.10
CA PRO A 106 16.38 2.68 2.25
C PRO A 106 16.51 1.15 2.32
N TYR A 107 16.20 0.44 1.25
CA TYR A 107 16.20 -1.02 1.16
C TYR A 107 17.42 -1.54 0.38
N PRO A 108 17.84 -2.80 0.62
CA PRO A 108 18.95 -3.39 -0.12
C PRO A 108 18.78 -3.30 -1.65
N PRO A 109 19.85 -2.97 -2.39
CA PRO A 109 19.80 -2.97 -3.85
C PRO A 109 19.52 -4.38 -4.37
N GLY A 110 18.70 -4.49 -5.42
CA GLY A 110 18.37 -5.76 -6.07
C GLY A 110 17.11 -6.45 -5.58
N LEU A 111 16.41 -5.90 -4.58
CA LEU A 111 15.06 -6.35 -4.22
C LEU A 111 14.06 -6.00 -5.34
N GLY A 112 13.17 -6.94 -5.64
CA GLY A 112 12.09 -6.72 -6.58
C GLY A 112 11.05 -5.75 -6.00
N THR A 113 10.26 -5.14 -6.89
CA THR A 113 9.16 -4.24 -6.51
C THR A 113 8.23 -4.82 -5.45
N HIS A 114 7.92 -6.10 -5.61
CA HIS A 114 7.05 -6.82 -4.70
C HIS A 114 7.63 -6.87 -3.28
N GLU A 115 8.91 -7.21 -3.18
CA GLU A 115 9.63 -7.34 -1.91
C GLU A 115 9.74 -5.98 -1.22
N ILE A 116 10.02 -4.91 -1.97
CA ILE A 116 10.12 -3.55 -1.42
C ILE A 116 8.81 -3.08 -0.82
N VAL A 117 7.69 -3.25 -1.53
CA VAL A 117 6.36 -2.86 -1.02
C VAL A 117 5.99 -3.71 0.19
N ARG A 118 6.24 -5.03 0.13
CA ARG A 118 6.00 -5.94 1.25
C ARG A 118 6.81 -5.54 2.48
N THR A 119 8.13 -5.37 2.35
CA THR A 119 9.03 -4.95 3.43
C THR A 119 8.59 -3.60 4.01
N ALA A 120 8.16 -2.65 3.18
CA ALA A 120 7.62 -1.38 3.66
C ALA A 120 6.35 -1.55 4.52
N ILE A 121 5.42 -2.41 4.08
CA ILE A 121 4.22 -2.74 4.86
C ILE A 121 4.62 -3.40 6.19
N GLU A 122 5.53 -4.37 6.18
CA GLU A 122 6.00 -5.07 7.37
C GLU A 122 6.68 -4.13 8.37
N ASP A 123 7.60 -3.28 7.90
CA ASP A 123 8.33 -2.33 8.75
C ASP A 123 7.41 -1.31 9.41
N ILE A 124 6.40 -0.82 8.67
CA ILE A 124 5.42 0.11 9.22
C ILE A 124 4.49 -0.62 10.20
N ALA A 125 4.00 -1.82 9.87
CA ALA A 125 3.10 -2.58 10.74
C ALA A 125 3.76 -2.98 12.07
N THR A 126 5.03 -3.40 12.00
CA THR A 126 5.84 -3.82 13.16
C THR A 126 6.42 -2.63 13.94
N TRP A 127 6.27 -1.41 13.42
CA TRP A 127 6.85 -0.20 14.00
C TRP A 127 8.38 -0.26 14.14
N ASN A 128 9.05 -0.80 13.12
CA ASN A 128 10.51 -0.95 13.09
C ASN A 128 11.21 0.41 13.11
N ARG A 129 11.55 0.89 14.31
CA ARG A 129 12.07 2.25 14.54
C ARG A 129 13.28 2.59 13.67
N VAL A 130 14.19 1.63 13.42
CA VAL A 130 15.40 1.86 12.62
C VAL A 130 15.05 2.25 11.18
N ILE A 131 14.08 1.56 10.58
CA ILE A 131 13.66 1.83 9.20
C ILE A 131 12.74 3.04 9.16
N LEU A 132 11.84 3.20 10.14
CA LEU A 132 11.00 4.38 10.26
C LEU A 132 11.83 5.68 10.39
N THR A 133 12.96 5.66 11.08
CA THR A 133 13.90 6.80 11.12
C THR A 133 14.53 7.07 9.75
N LYS A 134 14.89 6.05 8.98
CA LYS A 134 15.38 6.23 7.60
C LYS A 134 14.29 6.81 6.68
N LEU A 135 13.05 6.34 6.79
CA LEU A 135 11.88 6.88 6.10
C LEU A 135 11.56 8.35 6.46
N ASN A 136 12.08 8.84 7.59
CA ASN A 136 11.90 10.21 8.06
C ASN A 136 13.07 11.11 7.65
N SER A 137 14.30 10.56 7.64
CA SER A 137 15.54 11.31 7.36
C SER A 137 15.57 11.94 5.97
N PHE A 138 14.88 11.35 4.99
CA PHE A 138 14.76 11.90 3.64
C PHE A 138 13.77 13.07 3.52
N ALA A 139 12.87 13.27 4.49
CA ALA A 139 11.81 14.29 4.41
C ALA A 139 12.18 15.62 5.10
N GLY A 140 13.40 15.76 5.65
CA GLY A 140 13.87 16.98 6.32
C GLY A 140 13.10 17.39 7.58
N SER A 141 12.05 16.67 7.98
CA SER A 141 11.25 16.95 9.17
C SER A 141 11.39 15.82 10.17
N MET A 142 11.87 16.12 11.39
CA MET A 142 11.81 15.20 12.52
C MET A 142 10.36 15.10 12.99
N GLN A 143 9.51 14.34 12.29
CA GLN A 143 8.24 13.94 12.87
C GLN A 143 8.50 12.95 14.01
N ASP A 144 7.83 13.18 15.14
CA ASP A 144 7.91 12.30 16.29
C ASP A 144 7.15 11.00 16.00
N TRP A 145 7.89 9.96 15.62
CA TRP A 145 7.41 8.58 15.48
C TRP A 145 7.28 7.87 16.83
N SER A 146 7.10 8.61 17.93
CA SER A 146 6.83 8.08 19.27
C SER A 146 5.64 7.11 19.34
N GLY A 147 4.91 6.91 18.24
CA GLY A 147 3.84 5.92 18.11
C GLY A 147 2.54 6.37 18.74
N ALA A 148 2.50 7.59 19.30
CA ALA A 148 1.38 8.12 20.06
C ALA A 148 0.54 9.13 19.28
N THR A 149 1.01 9.67 18.14
CA THR A 149 0.20 10.63 17.38
C THR A 149 -0.92 9.92 16.60
N PRO A 150 -2.13 10.52 16.47
CA PRO A 150 -3.21 9.92 15.70
C PRO A 150 -2.84 9.59 14.25
N ALA A 151 -2.00 10.41 13.62
CA ALA A 151 -1.57 10.22 12.24
C ALA A 151 -0.59 9.04 12.10
N ALA A 152 0.35 8.90 13.03
CA ALA A 152 1.27 7.76 13.13
C ALA A 152 0.51 6.44 13.37
N LEU A 153 -0.46 6.46 14.29
CA LEU A 153 -1.35 5.31 14.54
C LEU A 153 -2.18 4.95 13.32
N ASN A 154 -2.69 5.94 12.58
CA ASN A 154 -3.44 5.66 11.35
C ASN A 154 -2.56 5.02 10.27
N LEU A 155 -1.32 5.48 10.09
CA LEU A 155 -0.37 4.85 9.17
C LEU A 155 -0.10 3.38 9.57
N ARG A 156 0.14 3.12 10.87
CA ARG A 156 0.33 1.74 11.37
C ARG A 156 -0.89 0.87 11.12
N ARG A 157 -2.09 1.41 11.39
CA ARG A 157 -3.36 0.73 11.14
C ARG A 157 -3.49 0.36 9.66
N THR A 158 -3.22 1.31 8.77
CA THR A 158 -3.25 1.06 7.32
C THR A 158 -2.25 -0.01 6.88
N ALA A 159 -1.06 -0.07 7.51
CA ALA A 159 -0.10 -1.13 7.24
C ALA A 159 -0.59 -2.51 7.69
N ILE A 160 -1.21 -2.62 8.87
CA ILE A 160 -1.83 -3.86 9.34
C ILE A 160 -2.95 -4.30 8.39
N GLN A 161 -3.80 -3.36 7.96
CA GLN A 161 -4.83 -3.62 6.96
C GLN A 161 -4.22 -4.13 5.64
N ALA A 162 -3.11 -3.53 5.21
CA ALA A 162 -2.40 -3.93 4.01
C ALA A 162 -1.81 -5.34 4.12
N LEU A 163 -1.26 -5.75 5.29
CA LEU A 163 -0.86 -7.14 5.55
C LEU A 163 -2.02 -8.11 5.33
N GLY A 164 -3.19 -7.73 5.86
CA GLY A 164 -4.45 -8.42 5.60
C GLY A 164 -4.66 -8.58 4.10
N LEU A 165 -4.73 -7.48 3.34
CA LEU A 165 -4.99 -7.48 1.90
C LEU A 165 -4.02 -8.37 1.10
N ILE A 166 -2.71 -8.26 1.35
CA ILE A 166 -1.69 -9.04 0.62
C ILE A 166 -1.59 -10.50 1.10
N GLY A 167 -2.26 -10.87 2.20
CA GLY A 167 -2.25 -12.24 2.71
C GLY A 167 -1.02 -12.61 3.54
N ASP A 168 -0.29 -11.63 4.08
CA ASP A 168 0.90 -11.89 4.90
C ASP A 168 0.52 -12.28 6.34
N GLY A 169 0.13 -13.54 6.51
CA GLY A 169 -0.19 -14.13 7.82
C GLY A 169 1.02 -14.24 8.73
N HIS A 170 2.22 -14.50 8.19
CA HIS A 170 3.44 -14.66 8.99
C HIS A 170 3.79 -13.38 9.75
N THR A 171 3.70 -12.22 9.09
CA THR A 171 3.94 -10.95 9.78
C THR A 171 2.85 -10.64 10.82
N LEU A 172 1.59 -10.98 10.55
CA LEU A 172 0.50 -10.82 11.53
C LEU A 172 0.68 -11.72 12.76
N GLU A 173 1.15 -12.96 12.58
CA GLU A 173 1.49 -13.85 13.69
C GLU A 173 2.68 -13.32 14.50
N ARG A 174 3.73 -12.85 13.82
CA ARG A 174 4.91 -12.27 14.48
C ARG A 174 4.58 -11.10 15.40
N ILE A 175 3.64 -10.24 15.00
CA ILE A 175 3.23 -9.08 15.81
C ILE A 175 2.17 -9.42 16.86
N GLN A 176 1.64 -10.64 16.88
CA GLN A 176 0.58 -11.07 17.82
C GLN A 176 0.99 -10.89 19.28
N HIS A 177 2.26 -11.09 19.62
CA HIS A 177 2.72 -11.02 21.01
C HIS A 177 2.66 -9.60 21.59
N ASP A 178 2.65 -8.57 20.74
CA ASP A 178 2.67 -7.17 21.15
C ASP A 178 1.26 -6.56 21.24
N ILE A 179 0.23 -7.23 20.71
CA ILE A 179 -1.10 -6.63 20.49
C ILE A 179 -1.78 -6.19 21.80
N THR A 180 -1.51 -6.88 22.90
CA THR A 180 -2.15 -6.61 24.21
C THR A 180 -1.83 -5.22 24.73
N ALA A 181 -0.66 -4.69 24.38
CA ALA A 181 -0.21 -3.34 24.74
C ALA A 181 -0.68 -2.26 23.76
N TRP A 182 -1.33 -2.62 22.65
CA TRP A 182 -1.71 -1.65 21.61
C TRP A 182 -3.04 -0.93 21.91
N PRO A 183 -3.19 0.32 21.40
CA PRO A 183 -4.49 0.98 21.31
C PRO A 183 -5.54 0.09 20.65
N LEU A 184 -6.80 0.23 21.08
CA LEU A 184 -7.92 -0.58 20.60
C LEU A 184 -8.03 -0.58 19.07
N THR A 185 -7.81 0.57 18.43
CA THR A 185 -7.88 0.73 16.97
C THR A 185 -6.93 -0.21 16.21
N LEU A 186 -5.71 -0.42 16.72
CA LEU A 186 -4.75 -1.33 16.10
C LEU A 186 -5.08 -2.79 16.39
N ARG A 187 -5.56 -3.10 17.60
CA ARG A 187 -6.02 -4.45 17.95
C ARG A 187 -7.18 -4.89 17.08
N THR A 188 -8.17 -4.02 16.89
CA THR A 188 -9.33 -4.29 16.02
C THR A 188 -8.87 -4.56 14.59
N GLU A 189 -7.98 -3.73 14.04
CA GLU A 189 -7.47 -3.91 12.68
C GLU A 189 -6.68 -5.22 12.53
N TRP A 190 -5.86 -5.58 13.51
CA TRP A 190 -5.13 -6.86 13.52
C TRP A 190 -6.09 -8.05 13.47
N HIS A 191 -7.14 -8.04 14.30
CA HIS A 191 -8.16 -9.08 14.29
C HIS A 191 -8.89 -9.16 12.95
N LEU A 192 -9.33 -8.02 12.39
CA LEU A 192 -10.03 -7.98 11.10
C LEU A 192 -9.15 -8.49 9.96
N SER A 193 -7.87 -8.10 9.95
CA SER A 193 -6.89 -8.53 8.94
C SER A 193 -6.64 -10.04 9.02
N SER A 194 -6.47 -10.58 10.22
CA SER A 194 -6.28 -12.01 10.45
C SER A 194 -7.50 -12.83 10.04
N LEU A 195 -8.72 -12.35 10.37
CA LEU A 195 -9.97 -12.98 9.96
C LEU A 195 -10.12 -13.00 8.44
N ASN A 196 -9.79 -11.90 7.76
CA ASN A 196 -9.87 -11.79 6.30
C ASN A 196 -8.97 -12.82 5.61
N ILE A 197 -7.73 -13.00 6.10
CA ILE A 197 -6.82 -14.02 5.57
C ILE A 197 -7.41 -15.42 5.78
N ASN A 198 -7.83 -15.75 7.00
CA ASN A 198 -8.40 -17.06 7.32
C ASN A 198 -9.65 -17.38 6.50
N GLN A 199 -10.52 -16.39 6.26
CA GLN A 199 -11.70 -16.56 5.40
C GLN A 199 -11.31 -16.88 3.95
N ARG A 200 -10.30 -16.20 3.38
CA ARG A 200 -9.81 -16.49 2.03
C ARG A 200 -9.21 -17.89 1.93
N LEU A 201 -8.39 -18.29 2.90
CA LEU A 201 -7.82 -19.63 2.95
C LEU A 201 -8.91 -20.71 3.05
N TYR A 202 -9.92 -20.48 3.88
CA TYR A 202 -11.07 -21.38 4.00
C TYR A 202 -11.87 -21.49 2.68
N GLN A 203 -12.15 -20.36 2.03
CA GLN A 203 -12.85 -20.34 0.74
C GLN A 203 -12.07 -21.07 -0.36
N GLN A 204 -10.75 -20.93 -0.40
CA GLN A 204 -9.88 -21.65 -1.35
C GLN A 204 -9.84 -23.15 -1.05
N ALA A 205 -9.80 -23.54 0.23
CA ALA A 205 -9.82 -24.93 0.64
C ALA A 205 -11.16 -25.63 0.34
N ALA A 206 -12.27 -24.88 0.34
CA ALA A 206 -13.61 -25.39 0.03
C ALA A 206 -13.86 -25.67 -1.47
N ILE A 207 -12.95 -25.25 -2.37
CA ILE A 207 -13.05 -25.57 -3.81
C ILE A 207 -12.62 -27.03 -4.01
N PRO A 208 -13.47 -27.92 -4.58
CA PRO A 208 -13.12 -29.31 -4.86
C PRO A 208 -11.88 -29.43 -5.74
N ALA A 209 -11.03 -30.44 -5.49
CA ALA A 209 -9.75 -30.64 -6.19
C ALA A 209 -9.91 -30.71 -7.73
N GLU A 210 -11.02 -31.28 -8.21
CA GLU A 210 -11.35 -31.37 -9.65
C GLU A 210 -11.57 -30.01 -10.31
N GLN A 211 -12.10 -29.02 -9.57
CA GLN A 211 -12.33 -27.66 -10.08
C GLN A 211 -11.04 -26.83 -10.09
N ARG A 212 -10.09 -27.11 -9.19
CA ARG A 212 -8.76 -26.45 -9.18
C ARG A 212 -7.94 -26.82 -10.42
N ALA A 213 -7.92 -28.12 -10.78
CA ALA A 213 -7.22 -28.60 -11.97
C ALA A 213 -7.81 -28.02 -13.28
N ALA A 214 -9.13 -27.87 -13.37
CA ALA A 214 -9.79 -27.26 -14.52
C ALA A 214 -9.51 -25.74 -14.65
N GLN A 215 -9.22 -25.05 -13.54
CA GLN A 215 -8.94 -23.62 -13.51
C GLN A 215 -7.47 -23.32 -13.87
N GLU A 216 -6.55 -24.19 -13.48
CA GLU A 216 -5.13 -24.16 -13.90
C GLU A 216 -4.94 -24.50 -15.39
N GLN A 217 -5.80 -25.34 -15.96
CA GLN A 217 -5.78 -25.65 -17.41
C GLN A 217 -6.33 -24.53 -18.29
N ARG A 218 -7.16 -23.62 -17.74
CA ARG A 218 -7.72 -22.47 -18.48
C ARG A 218 -6.83 -21.21 -18.44
N THR A 219 -5.81 -21.22 -17.60
CA THR A 219 -4.88 -20.09 -17.40
C THR A 219 -3.51 -20.31 -18.05
N ARG A 220 -3.33 -21.44 -18.76
CA ARG A 220 -2.23 -21.69 -19.70
C ARG A 220 -2.73 -21.50 -21.13
#